data_AF-A0A1D6Q5L0-F1
#
_entry.id   AF-A0A1D6Q5L0-F1
#
_cell.length_a   1.000
_cell.length_b   1.000
_cell.length_c   1.000
_cell.angle_alpha   90.00
_cell.angle_beta   90.00
_cell.angle_gamma   90.00
#
_symmetry.space_group_name_H-M   'P 1'
#
loop_
_entity.id
_entity.type
_entity.pdbx_description
1 polymer ?
#
loop_
_entity_poly.entity_id
_entity_poly.type
_entity_poly.pdbx_seq_one_letter_code
_entity_poly.pdbx_strand_id
1 'polypeptide(L)'
;MGDSQYSFSLTTFSPSGKLVQIEHALTAVGSGQTSLGIKAANGVVIATEKKLPSILVDETSVQKIQALTPNIGVVYSGMGPDFRVLVRKSRKQAQQYYRLYKEHIPVTQLVRETAAVMQEFTQSGGVRPFGVSLLIAGYDDNGPQLYQVDPSGSYFSWKASAMGKNVSNAKTFLEKRYTEDMELDDAIHTAILTLKEGYEGQISSNNIEIGIIRADREFKGNVSVYYVFVVGNLRLFDITNSLLLQMVCPSGKLVQIEHALTAVGSGQTSLGIKAANGVVIATEKKLPSILVDETSVQKIQALTPNIGVVYSGMGPDFRVLVRKSRKQAQQYYRLYKEHIPVTQLVRETAAVMQEFTQSGGVRPFGVSLLIAGYDDNGPQLYQVDPSGSYFSWKASAMGKNVSNAKTFLEKRYTEDMELDDAIHTAILTLKEGYEGQISSNNIEIGIIRADREFKVLSPSEIKDFLEEVE
;
A
#
# COMPACT_ATOMS: atom_id res chain seq x y z
N MET A 1 -30.92 12.57 22.25
CA MET A 1 -30.26 12.32 20.94
C MET A 1 -28.97 11.58 21.24
N GLY A 2 -28.63 10.51 20.49
CA GLY A 2 -27.48 9.65 20.80
C GLY A 2 -26.20 10.09 20.11
N ASP A 3 -25.04 9.70 20.66
CA ASP A 3 -23.71 10.03 20.12
C ASP A 3 -23.49 9.57 18.67
N SER A 4 -24.24 8.57 18.20
CA SER A 4 -24.22 8.11 16.81
C SER A 4 -24.46 9.22 15.79
N GLN A 5 -25.20 10.28 16.14
CA GLN A 5 -25.44 11.40 15.23
C GLN A 5 -24.20 12.30 15.06
N TYR A 6 -23.29 12.29 16.03
CA TYR A 6 -22.01 13.01 15.99
C TYR A 6 -20.88 12.16 15.39
N SER A 7 -20.98 10.83 15.44
CA SER A 7 -19.99 9.90 14.86
C SER A 7 -19.74 10.13 13.36
N PHE A 8 -20.71 10.72 12.65
CA PHE A 8 -20.65 11.01 11.21
C PHE A 8 -20.36 12.48 10.88
N SER A 9 -20.05 13.33 11.87
CA SER A 9 -19.60 14.70 11.60
C SER A 9 -18.10 14.84 11.81
N LEU A 10 -17.48 15.59 10.91
CA LEU A 10 -16.04 15.88 10.89
C LEU A 10 -15.75 17.17 11.66
N THR A 11 -16.65 18.14 11.55
CA THR A 11 -16.52 19.52 12.04
C THR A 11 -17.45 19.84 13.21
N THR A 12 -18.23 18.86 13.68
CA THR A 12 -19.11 19.01 14.86
C THR A 12 -18.56 18.20 16.02
N PHE A 13 -18.33 18.86 17.15
CA PHE A 13 -17.96 18.20 18.40
C PHE A 13 -19.13 17.37 18.95
N SER A 14 -18.82 16.24 19.55
CA SER A 14 -19.75 15.48 20.41
C SER A 14 -20.20 16.31 21.62
N PRO A 15 -21.26 15.89 22.34
CA PRO A 15 -21.63 16.47 23.63
C PRO A 15 -20.50 16.40 24.68
N SER A 16 -19.53 15.50 24.49
CA SER A 16 -18.31 15.34 25.28
C SER A 16 -17.12 16.18 24.77
N GLY A 17 -17.32 17.09 23.81
CA GLY A 17 -16.28 18.00 23.31
C GLY A 17 -15.24 17.37 22.38
N LYS A 18 -15.50 16.19 21.82
CA LYS A 18 -14.56 15.43 20.97
C LYS A 18 -14.94 15.45 19.50
N LEU A 19 -13.95 15.47 18.61
CA LEU A 19 -14.14 15.22 17.18
C LEU A 19 -13.99 13.70 16.93
N VAL A 20 -15.13 13.01 16.85
CA VAL A 20 -15.19 11.53 16.87
C VAL A 20 -14.40 10.88 15.72
N GLN A 21 -14.36 11.51 14.55
CA GLN A 21 -13.56 11.03 13.41
C GLN A 21 -12.04 11.08 13.64
N ILE A 22 -11.54 11.95 14.54
CA ILE A 22 -10.12 11.99 14.91
C ILE A 22 -9.81 10.84 15.88
N GLU A 23 -10.68 10.55 16.84
CA GLU A 23 -10.57 9.39 17.73
C GLU A 23 -10.55 8.08 16.92
N HIS A 24 -11.45 7.95 15.94
CA HIS A 24 -11.47 6.79 15.05
C HIS A 24 -10.20 6.67 14.20
N ALA A 25 -9.68 7.80 13.68
CA ALA A 25 -8.39 7.81 12.98
C ALA A 25 -7.23 7.40 13.91
N LEU A 26 -7.25 7.78 15.20
CA LEU A 26 -6.28 7.31 16.20
C LEU A 26 -6.43 5.81 16.50
N THR A 27 -7.63 5.23 16.48
CA THR A 27 -7.79 3.76 16.50
C THR A 27 -7.16 3.10 15.26
N ALA A 28 -7.22 3.75 14.08
CA ALA A 28 -6.53 3.26 12.89
C ALA A 28 -5.01 3.28 13.04
N VAL A 29 -4.46 4.32 13.68
CA VAL A 29 -3.04 4.39 14.06
C VAL A 29 -2.68 3.27 15.02
N GLY A 30 -3.43 3.09 16.12
CA GLY A 30 -3.21 2.03 17.10
C GLY A 30 -3.37 0.60 16.56
N SER A 31 -4.13 0.44 15.47
CA SER A 31 -4.23 -0.82 14.71
C SER A 31 -3.06 -1.05 13.74
N GLY A 32 -2.26 -0.02 13.48
CA GLY A 32 -1.06 -0.10 12.65
C GLY A 32 0.09 -0.84 13.33
N GLN A 33 1.06 -1.30 12.54
CA GLN A 33 2.28 -1.89 13.08
C GLN A 33 3.10 -0.86 13.88
N THR A 34 3.85 -1.33 14.88
CA THR A 34 4.64 -0.47 15.78
C THR A 34 5.68 0.34 15.00
N SER A 35 5.75 1.64 15.28
CA SER A 35 6.79 2.54 14.80
C SER A 35 7.26 3.42 15.94
N LEU A 36 8.54 3.77 15.95
CA LEU A 36 9.13 4.58 17.00
C LEU A 36 10.28 5.43 16.48
N GLY A 37 10.70 6.39 17.28
CA GLY A 37 11.88 7.19 17.03
C GLY A 37 12.54 7.65 18.32
N ILE A 38 13.85 7.88 18.25
CA ILE A 38 14.70 8.31 19.35
C ILE A 38 15.66 9.39 18.82
N LYS A 39 15.68 10.55 19.48
CA LYS A 39 16.59 11.66 19.21
C LYS A 39 17.80 11.54 20.14
N ALA A 40 18.91 11.09 19.57
CA ALA A 40 20.22 11.05 20.21
C ALA A 40 20.88 12.45 20.26
N ALA A 41 22.00 12.57 20.97
CA ALA A 41 22.78 13.81 21.00
C ALA A 41 23.37 14.16 19.61
N ASN A 42 23.82 13.15 18.86
CA ASN A 42 24.48 13.30 17.56
C ASN A 42 23.60 12.99 16.32
N GLY A 43 22.32 12.66 16.49
CA GLY A 43 21.46 12.21 15.39
C GLY A 43 20.04 11.78 15.81
N VAL A 44 19.29 11.21 14.87
CA VAL A 44 17.95 10.65 15.11
C VAL A 44 17.81 9.29 14.42
N VAL A 45 17.24 8.31 15.13
CA VAL A 45 16.75 7.05 14.54
C VAL A 45 15.23 7.04 14.51
N ILE A 46 14.67 6.50 13.43
CA ILE A 46 13.28 6.05 13.34
C ILE A 46 13.27 4.58 12.89
N ALA A 47 12.45 3.76 13.53
CA ALA A 47 12.38 2.32 13.28
C ALA A 47 10.93 1.82 13.30
N THR A 48 10.64 0.75 12.56
CA THR A 48 9.27 0.23 12.44
C THR A 48 9.22 -1.23 12.02
N GLU A 49 8.17 -1.95 12.41
CA GLU A 49 7.95 -3.33 11.94
C GLU A 49 7.45 -3.37 10.49
N LYS A 50 8.05 -4.23 9.68
CA LYS A 50 7.68 -4.54 8.29
C LYS A 50 7.10 -5.95 8.23
N LYS A 51 5.77 -6.07 8.13
CA LYS A 51 5.09 -7.38 8.04
C LYS A 51 4.49 -7.56 6.64
N LEU A 52 5.09 -8.43 5.83
CA LEU A 52 4.54 -8.82 4.53
C LEU A 52 3.31 -9.73 4.71
N PRO A 53 2.28 -9.64 3.84
CA PRO A 53 1.07 -10.44 3.96
C PRO A 53 1.17 -11.85 3.34
N SER A 54 2.17 -12.10 2.49
CA SER A 54 2.48 -13.41 1.88
C SER A 54 3.92 -13.37 1.33
N ILE A 55 4.55 -14.53 1.20
CA ILE A 55 5.88 -14.70 0.57
C ILE A 55 5.89 -14.36 -0.94
N LEU A 56 4.71 -14.31 -1.56
CA LEU A 56 4.54 -13.91 -2.95
C LEU A 56 4.53 -12.38 -3.15
N VAL A 57 4.55 -11.58 -2.08
CA VAL A 57 4.78 -10.12 -2.21
C VAL A 57 6.27 -9.88 -2.44
N ASP A 58 6.58 -9.06 -3.43
CA ASP A 58 7.93 -8.53 -3.63
C ASP A 58 8.20 -7.45 -2.56
N GLU A 59 9.08 -7.82 -1.64
CA GLU A 59 9.46 -7.05 -0.45
C GLU A 59 9.98 -5.63 -0.78
N THR A 60 10.60 -5.44 -1.95
CA THR A 60 11.18 -4.15 -2.35
C THR A 60 10.12 -3.07 -2.57
N SER A 61 8.91 -3.49 -2.93
CA SER A 61 7.76 -2.60 -3.16
C SER A 61 7.11 -2.08 -1.86
N VAL A 62 7.45 -2.67 -0.71
CA VAL A 62 6.97 -2.26 0.61
C VAL A 62 8.03 -1.42 1.30
N GLN A 63 7.74 -0.13 1.45
CA GLN A 63 8.58 0.83 2.19
C GLN A 63 7.70 1.62 3.17
N LYS A 64 8.05 1.55 4.46
CA LYS A 64 7.39 2.29 5.55
C LYS A 64 8.19 3.50 6.01
N ILE A 65 9.50 3.50 5.81
CA ILE A 65 10.40 4.64 6.01
C ILE A 65 10.72 5.27 4.65
N GLN A 66 10.62 6.61 4.54
CA GLN A 66 10.95 7.34 3.31
C GLN A 66 11.60 8.71 3.58
N ALA A 67 12.57 9.09 2.76
CA ALA A 67 13.14 10.45 2.76
C ALA A 67 12.17 11.48 2.16
N LEU A 68 11.88 12.58 2.86
CA LEU A 68 11.15 13.74 2.35
C LEU A 68 12.07 14.74 1.65
N THR A 69 13.27 14.92 2.19
CA THR A 69 14.41 15.68 1.64
C THR A 69 15.70 14.91 1.96
N PRO A 70 16.88 15.30 1.44
CA PRO A 70 18.14 14.71 1.90
C PRO A 70 18.31 14.76 3.42
N ASN A 71 17.83 15.81 4.08
CA ASN A 71 17.99 16.03 5.53
C ASN A 71 16.76 15.70 6.40
N ILE A 72 15.71 15.08 5.84
CA ILE A 72 14.47 14.74 6.57
C ILE A 72 13.91 13.41 6.06
N GLY A 73 13.66 12.46 6.97
CA GLY A 73 12.90 11.24 6.72
C GLY A 73 11.65 11.13 7.58
N VAL A 74 10.77 10.19 7.22
CA VAL A 74 9.50 9.96 7.90
C VAL A 74 9.16 8.47 7.95
N VAL A 75 8.50 8.05 9.03
CA VAL A 75 7.87 6.74 9.22
C VAL A 75 6.42 6.91 9.71
N TYR A 76 5.58 5.89 9.55
CA TYR A 76 4.16 5.95 9.91
C TYR A 76 3.63 4.70 10.62
N SER A 77 2.59 4.89 11.43
CA SER A 77 1.69 3.82 11.89
C SER A 77 0.26 4.13 11.46
N GLY A 78 -0.44 3.12 10.92
CA GLY A 78 -1.81 3.23 10.40
C GLY A 78 -1.92 2.84 8.92
N MET A 79 -2.63 3.64 8.13
CA MET A 79 -2.99 3.38 6.72
C MET A 79 -1.90 3.77 5.71
N GLY A 80 -1.27 2.77 5.07
CA GLY A 80 -0.24 2.98 4.04
C GLY A 80 -0.60 3.85 2.83
N PRO A 81 -1.84 3.83 2.29
CA PRO A 81 -2.26 4.76 1.22
C PRO A 81 -2.19 6.23 1.64
N ASP A 82 -2.63 6.53 2.86
CA ASP A 82 -2.65 7.88 3.43
C ASP A 82 -1.23 8.41 3.67
N PHE A 83 -0.34 7.57 4.19
CA PHE A 83 1.10 7.88 4.27
C PHE A 83 1.69 8.29 2.92
N ARG A 84 1.39 7.55 1.83
CA ARG A 84 1.88 7.89 0.49
C ARG A 84 1.34 9.24 -0.02
N VAL A 85 0.13 9.64 0.36
CA VAL A 85 -0.42 10.97 0.04
C VAL A 85 0.32 12.06 0.80
N LEU A 86 0.53 11.88 2.11
CA LEU A 86 1.25 12.86 2.94
C LEU A 86 2.71 13.02 2.49
N VAL A 87 3.42 11.92 2.21
CA VAL A 87 4.78 11.95 1.63
C VAL A 87 4.81 12.70 0.30
N ARG A 88 3.81 12.49 -0.58
CA ARG A 88 3.71 13.20 -1.87
C ARG A 88 3.45 14.70 -1.68
N LYS A 89 2.57 15.11 -0.75
CA LYS A 89 2.31 16.52 -0.42
C LYS A 89 3.55 17.18 0.20
N SER A 90 4.17 16.55 1.19
CA SER A 90 5.36 17.05 1.90
C SER A 90 6.57 17.23 0.97
N ARG A 91 6.88 16.23 0.12
CA ARG A 91 7.93 16.34 -0.91
C ARG A 91 7.66 17.51 -1.88
N LYS A 92 6.39 17.76 -2.25
CA LYS A 92 6.01 18.89 -3.10
C LYS A 92 6.25 20.24 -2.39
N GLN A 93 5.84 20.38 -1.13
CA GLN A 93 6.07 21.58 -0.33
C GLN A 93 7.57 21.87 -0.15
N ALA A 94 8.37 20.85 0.21
CA ALA A 94 9.82 20.96 0.32
C ALA A 94 10.48 21.36 -1.02
N GLN A 95 10.03 20.80 -2.15
CA GLN A 95 10.54 21.16 -3.46
C GLN A 95 10.14 22.58 -3.90
N GLN A 96 8.96 23.07 -3.50
CA GLN A 96 8.55 24.46 -3.71
C GLN A 96 9.42 25.43 -2.90
N TYR A 97 9.70 25.10 -1.64
CA TYR A 97 10.62 25.85 -0.77
C TYR A 97 12.03 25.93 -1.39
N TYR A 98 12.64 24.79 -1.73
CA TYR A 98 13.96 24.74 -2.37
C TYR A 98 14.02 25.53 -3.70
N ARG A 99 12.93 25.55 -4.49
CA ARG A 99 12.88 26.34 -5.72
C ARG A 99 12.95 27.85 -5.46
N LEU A 100 12.40 28.32 -4.34
CA LEU A 100 12.38 29.72 -3.94
C LEU A 100 13.68 30.13 -3.24
N TYR A 101 14.05 29.44 -2.16
CA TYR A 101 15.16 29.83 -1.27
C TYR A 101 16.52 29.20 -1.60
N LYS A 102 16.55 28.17 -2.47
CA LYS A 102 17.76 27.38 -2.84
C LYS A 102 18.39 26.55 -1.72
N GLU A 103 17.83 26.59 -0.51
CA GLU A 103 18.22 25.76 0.64
C GLU A 103 17.17 24.68 0.93
N HIS A 104 17.54 23.67 1.73
CA HIS A 104 16.59 22.66 2.19
C HIS A 104 15.66 23.23 3.27
N ILE A 105 14.39 22.84 3.23
CA ILE A 105 13.38 23.31 4.18
C ILE A 105 13.75 22.88 5.62
N PRO A 106 13.68 23.80 6.61
CA PRO A 106 13.90 23.44 8.02
C PRO A 106 12.92 22.36 8.50
N VAL A 107 13.38 21.49 9.40
CA VAL A 107 12.61 20.32 9.88
C VAL A 107 11.30 20.78 10.51
N THR A 108 11.37 21.74 11.44
CA THR A 108 10.21 22.35 12.09
C THR A 108 9.23 22.97 11.07
N GLN A 109 9.72 23.55 9.98
CA GLN A 109 8.84 24.11 8.96
C GLN A 109 8.12 23.00 8.18
N LEU A 110 8.83 21.99 7.67
CA LEU A 110 8.19 20.89 6.93
C LEU A 110 7.18 20.11 7.79
N VAL A 111 7.47 19.93 9.08
CA VAL A 111 6.53 19.37 10.06
C VAL A 111 5.24 20.19 10.12
N ARG A 112 5.34 21.52 10.28
CA ARG A 112 4.18 22.43 10.30
C ARG A 112 3.38 22.41 8.99
N GLU A 113 4.06 22.42 7.84
CA GLU A 113 3.43 22.35 6.52
C GLU A 113 2.70 21.01 6.28
N THR A 114 3.22 19.91 6.85
CA THR A 114 2.59 18.58 6.82
C THR A 114 1.40 18.51 7.78
N ALA A 115 1.53 19.08 8.98
CA ALA A 115 0.49 19.15 9.99
C ALA A 115 -0.72 19.98 9.52
N ALA A 116 -0.48 21.13 8.87
CA ALA A 116 -1.54 21.94 8.26
C ALA A 116 -2.33 21.17 7.18
N VAL A 117 -1.63 20.37 6.37
CA VAL A 117 -2.24 19.46 5.38
C VAL A 117 -3.10 18.37 6.04
N MET A 118 -2.75 17.89 7.23
CA MET A 118 -3.59 16.94 7.98
C MET A 118 -4.80 17.65 8.62
N GLN A 119 -4.60 18.87 9.16
CA GLN A 119 -5.66 19.69 9.73
C GLN A 119 -6.73 20.10 8.70
N GLU A 120 -6.33 20.42 7.46
CA GLU A 120 -7.22 20.69 6.32
C GLU A 120 -8.30 19.59 6.16
N PHE A 121 -7.91 18.33 6.41
CA PHE A 121 -8.74 17.13 6.29
C PHE A 121 -9.57 16.82 7.55
N THR A 122 -9.52 17.68 8.57
CA THR A 122 -10.43 17.68 9.73
C THR A 122 -11.42 18.85 9.73
N GLN A 123 -11.09 19.94 9.03
CA GLN A 123 -11.89 21.17 8.98
C GLN A 123 -12.72 21.33 7.70
N SER A 124 -12.38 20.61 6.63
CA SER A 124 -13.10 20.66 5.36
C SER A 124 -14.29 19.69 5.33
N GLY A 125 -15.45 20.16 4.89
CA GLY A 125 -16.62 19.31 4.67
C GLY A 125 -16.41 18.36 3.50
N GLY A 126 -16.79 17.09 3.66
CA GLY A 126 -16.69 16.10 2.58
C GLY A 126 -15.28 15.56 2.31
N VAL A 127 -14.40 15.56 3.32
CA VAL A 127 -13.17 14.74 3.32
C VAL A 127 -13.04 14.02 4.66
N ARG A 128 -12.17 13.01 4.76
CA ARG A 128 -11.90 12.30 6.03
C ARG A 128 -10.50 12.61 6.57
N PRO A 129 -10.26 12.53 7.89
CA PRO A 129 -8.91 12.60 8.44
C PRO A 129 -8.02 11.48 7.87
N PHE A 130 -6.71 11.71 7.88
CA PHE A 130 -5.73 10.69 7.52
C PHE A 130 -5.64 9.65 8.64
N GLY A 131 -5.76 8.37 8.31
CA GLY A 131 -5.68 7.26 9.26
C GLY A 131 -4.24 6.89 9.62
N VAL A 132 -3.37 7.89 9.83
CA VAL A 132 -1.95 7.73 10.16
C VAL A 132 -1.47 8.80 11.14
N SER A 133 -0.58 8.39 12.04
CA SER A 133 0.37 9.29 12.70
C SER A 133 1.75 9.10 12.08
N LEU A 134 2.53 10.18 12.01
CA LEU A 134 3.86 10.23 11.44
C LEU A 134 4.90 10.50 12.54
N LEU A 135 6.06 9.86 12.43
CA LEU A 135 7.28 10.33 13.09
C LEU A 135 8.23 10.85 12.02
N ILE A 136 8.56 12.15 12.10
CA ILE A 136 9.44 12.86 11.19
C ILE A 136 10.77 13.06 11.91
N ALA A 137 11.86 12.56 11.32
CA ALA A 137 13.22 12.66 11.81
C ALA A 137 14.04 13.52 10.85
N GLY A 138 14.76 14.52 11.36
CA GLY A 138 15.58 15.40 10.53
C GLY A 138 16.74 16.03 11.28
N TYR A 139 17.61 16.70 10.52
CA TYR A 139 18.75 17.43 11.03
C TYR A 139 18.90 18.72 10.22
N ASP A 140 18.89 19.86 10.91
CA ASP A 140 19.19 21.17 10.33
C ASP A 140 20.11 21.97 11.27
N ASP A 141 20.16 23.30 11.13
CA ASP A 141 21.00 24.18 11.94
C ASP A 141 20.62 24.21 13.43
N ASN A 142 19.42 23.74 13.79
CA ASN A 142 18.98 23.53 15.17
C ASN A 142 19.37 22.13 15.71
N GLY A 143 20.11 21.33 14.95
CA GLY A 143 20.54 19.99 15.34
C GLY A 143 19.51 18.89 15.07
N PRO A 144 19.66 17.71 15.73
CA PRO A 144 18.78 16.55 15.52
C PRO A 144 17.38 16.81 16.08
N GLN A 145 16.36 16.56 15.26
CA GLN A 145 14.95 16.84 15.55
C GLN A 145 14.08 15.62 15.26
N LEU A 146 13.27 15.22 16.24
CA LEU A 146 12.22 14.21 16.12
C LEU A 146 10.87 14.86 16.43
N TYR A 147 9.92 14.74 15.50
CA TYR A 147 8.56 15.24 15.65
C TYR A 147 7.53 14.12 15.43
N GLN A 148 6.45 14.13 16.22
CA GLN A 148 5.25 13.36 15.93
C GLN A 148 4.20 14.30 15.32
N VAL A 149 3.44 13.81 14.32
CA VAL A 149 2.26 14.48 13.75
C VAL A 149 1.09 13.51 13.74
N ASP A 150 -0.04 13.90 14.32
CA ASP A 150 -1.21 13.04 14.52
C ASP A 150 -2.39 13.43 13.58
N PRO A 151 -3.40 12.57 13.38
CA PRO A 151 -4.55 12.79 12.48
C PRO A 151 -5.28 14.15 12.59
N SER A 152 -5.18 14.83 13.73
CA SER A 152 -5.71 16.18 13.98
C SER A 152 -4.93 17.32 13.30
N GLY A 153 -3.71 17.07 12.82
CA GLY A 153 -2.72 18.10 12.57
C GLY A 153 -2.04 18.63 13.85
N SER A 154 -2.24 17.99 15.00
CA SER A 154 -1.41 18.25 16.19
C SER A 154 0.00 17.74 15.95
N TYR A 155 1.02 18.51 16.35
CA TYR A 155 2.41 18.09 16.26
C TYR A 155 3.23 18.54 17.49
N PHE A 156 4.18 17.71 17.89
CA PHE A 156 5.05 17.95 19.05
C PHE A 156 6.46 17.42 18.78
N SER A 157 7.47 18.06 19.36
CA SER A 157 8.85 17.55 19.37
C SER A 157 9.01 16.50 20.48
N TRP A 158 9.77 15.43 20.23
CA TRP A 158 9.95 14.32 21.17
C TRP A 158 11.43 14.00 21.41
N LYS A 159 11.73 13.52 22.61
CA LYS A 159 13.02 12.89 22.95
C LYS A 159 13.07 11.45 22.43
N ALA A 160 12.03 10.68 22.77
CA ALA A 160 11.66 9.45 22.10
C ALA A 160 10.12 9.36 22.04
N SER A 161 9.58 8.66 21.05
CA SER A 161 8.15 8.32 21.00
C SER A 161 7.92 7.01 20.25
N ALA A 162 6.77 6.41 20.48
CA ALA A 162 6.26 5.22 19.79
C ALA A 162 4.80 5.42 19.40
N MET A 163 4.37 4.71 18.35
CA MET A 163 3.05 4.73 17.73
C MET A 163 2.70 3.31 17.24
N GLY A 164 1.41 3.05 16.98
CA GLY A 164 0.94 1.75 16.52
C GLY A 164 0.42 0.86 17.65
N LYS A 165 0.29 -0.44 17.35
CA LYS A 165 0.03 -1.48 18.35
C LYS A 165 1.10 -1.45 19.44
N ASN A 166 0.79 -1.98 20.62
CA ASN A 166 1.73 -2.14 21.75
C ASN A 166 2.41 -0.82 22.23
N VAL A 167 1.90 0.35 21.82
CA VAL A 167 2.49 1.68 22.09
C VAL A 167 2.75 1.93 23.58
N SER A 168 1.87 1.49 24.48
CA SER A 168 2.04 1.66 25.93
C SER A 168 3.32 0.96 26.42
N ASN A 169 3.53 -0.29 26.01
CA ASN A 169 4.72 -1.07 26.38
C ASN A 169 5.98 -0.45 25.75
N ALA A 170 5.90 -0.06 24.48
CA ALA A 170 7.00 0.58 23.77
C ALA A 170 7.42 1.90 24.44
N LYS A 171 6.48 2.78 24.83
CA LYS A 171 6.80 4.01 25.56
C LYS A 171 7.38 3.71 26.95
N THR A 172 6.80 2.79 27.71
CA THR A 172 7.35 2.36 29.01
C THR A 172 8.76 1.75 28.91
N PHE A 173 9.12 1.14 27.78
CA PHE A 173 10.48 0.65 27.53
C PHE A 173 11.44 1.81 27.19
N LEU A 174 11.04 2.72 26.29
CA LEU A 174 11.83 3.91 25.94
C LEU A 174 12.11 4.79 27.16
N GLU A 175 11.10 5.04 28.00
CA GLU A 175 11.22 5.81 29.25
C GLU A 175 12.23 5.22 30.25
N LYS A 176 12.49 3.90 30.19
CA LYS A 176 13.48 3.19 31.03
C LYS A 176 14.88 3.10 30.42
N ARG A 177 15.05 3.47 29.14
CA ARG A 177 16.31 3.31 28.39
C ARG A 177 16.88 4.62 27.86
N TYR A 178 16.07 5.65 27.67
CA TYR A 178 16.51 6.94 27.16
C TYR A 178 17.36 7.71 28.18
N THR A 179 18.46 8.29 27.70
CA THR A 179 19.24 9.31 28.40
C THR A 179 19.51 10.48 27.44
N GLU A 180 19.76 11.69 27.96
CA GLU A 180 19.96 12.89 27.12
C GLU A 180 21.32 12.89 26.38
N ASP A 181 22.27 12.12 26.89
CA ASP A 181 23.63 11.88 26.38
C ASP A 181 23.72 10.61 25.50
N MET A 182 22.59 9.95 25.22
CA MET A 182 22.54 8.78 24.34
C MET A 182 23.02 9.13 22.93
N GLU A 183 24.04 8.41 22.45
CA GLU A 183 24.52 8.48 21.08
C GLU A 183 23.64 7.64 20.13
N LEU A 184 23.65 7.96 18.83
CA LEU A 184 22.76 7.34 17.84
C LEU A 184 22.88 5.82 17.75
N ASP A 185 24.06 5.25 17.98
CA ASP A 185 24.26 3.80 17.86
C ASP A 185 23.61 3.04 19.05
N ASP A 186 23.63 3.61 20.26
CA ASP A 186 22.84 3.14 21.40
C ASP A 186 21.33 3.37 21.20
N ALA A 187 20.96 4.46 20.53
CA ALA A 187 19.57 4.71 20.14
C ALA A 187 19.06 3.69 19.11
N ILE A 188 19.87 3.29 18.12
CA ILE A 188 19.55 2.21 17.16
C ILE A 188 19.37 0.88 17.90
N HIS A 189 20.26 0.54 18.83
CA HIS A 189 20.14 -0.67 19.64
C HIS A 189 18.86 -0.64 20.51
N THR A 190 18.59 0.48 21.18
CA THR A 190 17.38 0.69 21.98
C THR A 190 16.11 0.61 21.13
N ALA A 191 16.13 1.14 19.90
CA ALA A 191 15.03 1.05 18.94
C ALA A 191 14.72 -0.42 18.56
N ILE A 192 15.75 -1.20 18.23
CA ILE A 192 15.60 -2.64 17.89
C ILE A 192 15.03 -3.43 19.07
N LEU A 193 15.55 -3.20 20.29
CA LEU A 193 15.01 -3.84 21.50
C LEU A 193 13.56 -3.44 21.78
N THR A 194 13.20 -2.17 21.60
CA THR A 194 11.82 -1.70 21.79
C THR A 194 10.85 -2.35 20.80
N LEU A 195 11.27 -2.59 19.55
CA LEU A 195 10.48 -3.39 18.60
C LEU A 195 10.39 -4.86 19.04
N LYS A 196 11.45 -5.45 19.61
CA LYS A 196 11.45 -6.85 20.06
C LYS A 196 10.41 -7.12 21.16
N GLU A 197 10.21 -6.20 22.10
CA GLU A 197 9.15 -6.28 23.12
C GLU A 197 7.72 -6.34 22.54
N GLY A 198 7.52 -5.87 21.30
CA GLY A 198 6.23 -5.82 20.61
C GLY A 198 6.03 -6.88 19.52
N TYR A 199 7.02 -7.73 19.24
CA TYR A 199 7.08 -8.54 18.01
C TYR A 199 6.82 -10.05 18.23
N GLU A 200 5.71 -10.56 17.68
CA GLU A 200 5.45 -12.00 17.59
C GLU A 200 6.41 -12.68 16.57
N GLY A 201 7.58 -13.16 17.00
CA GLY A 201 8.46 -13.95 16.13
C GLY A 201 9.94 -13.78 16.43
N GLN A 202 10.78 -13.97 15.40
CA GLN A 202 12.16 -13.48 15.41
C GLN A 202 12.21 -12.16 14.63
N ILE A 203 12.91 -11.16 15.14
CA ILE A 203 13.27 -9.97 14.34
C ILE A 203 14.40 -10.34 13.37
N SER A 204 14.33 -9.82 12.15
CA SER A 204 15.36 -9.92 11.12
C SER A 204 15.39 -8.68 10.23
N SER A 205 16.43 -8.54 9.40
CA SER A 205 16.59 -7.46 8.40
C SER A 205 15.38 -7.25 7.48
N ASN A 206 14.56 -8.27 7.28
CA ASN A 206 13.43 -8.27 6.35
C ASN A 206 12.09 -7.95 7.04
N ASN A 207 12.07 -7.84 8.38
CA ASN A 207 10.85 -7.57 9.14
C ASN A 207 10.90 -6.35 10.06
N ILE A 208 12.00 -5.58 10.01
CA ILE A 208 12.07 -4.20 10.50
C ILE A 208 12.67 -3.29 9.42
N GLU A 209 12.25 -2.03 9.39
CA GLU A 209 12.95 -0.96 8.67
C GLU A 209 13.54 0.00 9.71
N ILE A 210 14.77 0.46 9.46
CA ILE A 210 15.48 1.46 10.28
C ILE A 210 15.94 2.58 9.35
N GLY A 211 15.65 3.83 9.72
CA GLY A 211 16.16 5.03 9.06
C GLY A 211 16.84 5.93 10.06
N ILE A 212 17.96 6.52 9.66
CA ILE A 212 18.79 7.38 10.53
C ILE A 212 19.14 8.69 9.86
N ILE A 213 19.49 9.69 10.66
CA ILE A 213 20.19 10.90 10.20
C ILE A 213 21.21 11.36 11.24
N ARG A 214 22.38 11.80 10.76
CA ARG A 214 23.49 12.32 11.57
C ARG A 214 23.76 13.79 11.21
N ALA A 215 24.80 14.36 11.81
CA ALA A 215 25.27 15.72 11.49
C ALA A 215 25.73 15.91 10.01
N ASP A 216 25.87 14.82 9.24
CA ASP A 216 26.04 14.85 7.78
C ASP A 216 24.82 15.38 7.01
N ARG A 217 23.66 15.50 7.69
CA ARG A 217 22.36 15.88 7.13
C ARG A 217 21.91 14.96 5.98
N GLU A 218 22.34 13.70 5.99
CA GLU A 218 21.99 12.68 5.00
C GLU A 218 21.12 11.59 5.63
N PHE A 219 19.82 11.61 5.33
CA PHE A 219 18.86 10.63 5.81
C PHE A 219 19.06 9.29 5.10
N LYS A 220 19.54 8.29 5.87
CA LYS A 220 19.86 6.95 5.40
C LYS A 220 18.76 5.99 5.85
N GLY A 221 17.87 5.62 4.91
CA GLY A 221 16.83 4.62 5.11
C GLY A 221 17.33 3.20 4.86
N ASN A 222 16.67 2.21 5.49
CA ASN A 222 16.97 0.77 5.40
C ASN A 222 18.41 0.40 5.81
N VAL A 223 18.85 0.90 6.97
CA VAL A 223 20.15 0.54 7.56
C VAL A 223 20.14 -0.92 8.01
N SER A 224 20.97 -1.76 7.36
CA SER A 224 21.16 -3.16 7.74
C SER A 224 21.94 -3.28 9.06
N VAL A 225 21.39 -4.03 10.03
CA VAL A 225 22.03 -4.33 11.33
C VAL A 225 22.06 -5.83 11.55
N TYR A 226 23.25 -6.39 11.82
CA TYR A 226 23.49 -7.84 11.89
C TYR A 226 23.55 -8.37 13.34
N TYR A 227 22.43 -8.83 13.89
CA TYR A 227 22.36 -9.57 15.17
C TYR A 227 21.27 -10.68 15.10
N VAL A 228 21.31 -11.67 16.01
CA VAL A 228 20.68 -13.00 15.81
C VAL A 228 19.82 -13.47 17.01
N PHE A 229 18.78 -14.28 16.72
CA PHE A 229 17.97 -15.16 17.61
C PHE A 229 16.67 -14.66 18.32
N VAL A 230 15.53 -15.31 17.96
CA VAL A 230 14.50 -15.99 18.81
C VAL A 230 13.48 -15.16 19.64
N VAL A 231 12.18 -15.54 19.84
CA VAL A 231 11.07 -16.27 19.11
C VAL A 231 9.69 -16.00 19.79
N GLY A 232 8.61 -15.74 19.02
CA GLY A 232 7.19 -16.17 19.24
C GLY A 232 6.31 -15.49 20.34
N ASN A 233 4.96 -15.59 20.38
CA ASN A 233 3.92 -16.00 19.41
C ASN A 233 2.46 -15.77 19.96
N LEU A 234 1.43 -15.42 19.14
CA LEU A 234 -0.07 -15.59 19.25
C LEU A 234 -1.05 -14.35 19.16
N ARG A 235 -2.30 -14.66 18.71
CA ARG A 235 -3.38 -13.82 18.08
C ARG A 235 -4.61 -13.52 19.03
N LEU A 236 -5.79 -12.93 18.70
CA LEU A 236 -6.75 -13.08 17.55
C LEU A 236 -7.81 -11.90 17.42
N PHE A 237 -9.02 -12.15 16.85
CA PHE A 237 -9.99 -11.25 16.13
C PHE A 237 -11.16 -10.66 17.00
N ASP A 238 -12.25 -9.94 16.58
CA ASP A 238 -13.06 -9.93 15.32
C ASP A 238 -13.87 -8.61 14.96
N ILE A 239 -15.18 -8.64 14.60
CA ILE A 239 -15.85 -7.69 13.64
C ILE A 239 -17.28 -7.17 14.04
N THR A 240 -17.65 -5.94 13.59
CA THR A 240 -18.95 -5.45 13.00
C THR A 240 -19.07 -3.90 13.10
N ASN A 241 -19.97 -3.11 12.46
CA ASN A 241 -21.03 -3.30 11.43
C ASN A 241 -21.07 -2.06 10.44
N SER A 242 -22.23 -1.76 9.81
CA SER A 242 -22.48 -0.68 8.82
C SER A 242 -23.32 0.50 9.41
N LEU A 243 -23.39 1.73 8.86
CA LEU A 243 -23.65 2.12 7.45
C LEU A 243 -23.10 3.53 7.07
N LEU A 244 -22.73 3.69 5.78
CA LEU A 244 -22.50 4.91 4.97
C LEU A 244 -21.23 5.82 5.12
N LEU A 245 -20.82 6.32 3.94
CA LEU A 245 -19.95 7.47 3.61
C LEU A 245 -18.55 7.61 4.27
N GLN A 246 -17.59 6.84 3.74
CA GLN A 246 -16.12 7.03 3.79
C GLN A 246 -15.42 7.20 5.16
N MET A 247 -16.16 7.34 6.24
CA MET A 247 -15.63 7.64 7.56
C MET A 247 -14.90 6.46 8.19
N VAL A 248 -13.93 6.77 9.06
CA VAL A 248 -13.30 5.76 9.91
C VAL A 248 -14.33 5.38 10.98
N CYS A 249 -14.48 4.10 11.28
CA CYS A 249 -15.40 3.61 12.31
C CYS A 249 -14.69 3.42 13.67
N PRO A 250 -15.41 3.13 14.77
CA PRO A 250 -14.81 3.01 16.11
C PRO A 250 -13.62 2.05 16.23
N SER A 251 -13.57 0.99 15.40
CA SER A 251 -12.47 0.01 15.35
C SER A 251 -11.29 0.43 14.45
N GLY A 252 -11.23 1.69 14.01
CA GLY A 252 -10.14 2.20 13.16
C GLY A 252 -10.21 1.76 11.69
N LYS A 253 -11.27 1.05 11.30
CA LYS A 253 -11.44 0.51 9.95
C LYS A 253 -12.19 1.47 9.03
N LEU A 254 -11.89 1.40 7.74
CA LEU A 254 -12.68 2.05 6.68
C LEU A 254 -13.68 1.03 6.12
N VAL A 255 -14.86 0.94 6.74
CA VAL A 255 -15.88 -0.09 6.43
C VAL A 255 -16.30 -0.10 4.96
N GLN A 256 -16.31 1.06 4.29
CA GLN A 256 -16.59 1.14 2.84
C GLN A 256 -15.52 0.49 1.96
N ILE A 257 -14.27 0.42 2.43
CA ILE A 257 -13.18 -0.32 1.74
C ILE A 257 -13.33 -1.82 2.01
N GLU A 258 -13.70 -2.23 3.23
CA GLU A 258 -14.00 -3.64 3.52
C GLU A 258 -15.17 -4.16 2.68
N HIS A 259 -16.25 -3.37 2.54
CA HIS A 259 -17.38 -3.68 1.66
C HIS A 259 -16.98 -3.72 0.17
N ALA A 260 -16.09 -2.82 -0.28
CA ALA A 260 -15.56 -2.87 -1.64
C ALA A 260 -14.71 -4.13 -1.87
N LEU A 261 -13.91 -4.56 -0.89
CA LEU A 261 -13.19 -5.82 -0.92
C LEU A 261 -14.13 -7.04 -0.87
N THR A 262 -15.29 -6.96 -0.21
CA THR A 262 -16.34 -7.99 -0.35
C THR A 262 -16.84 -8.07 -1.79
N ALA A 263 -17.11 -6.94 -2.45
CA ALA A 263 -17.51 -6.91 -3.85
C ALA A 263 -16.41 -7.45 -4.80
N VAL A 264 -15.13 -7.26 -4.47
CA VAL A 264 -14.00 -7.92 -5.15
C VAL A 264 -14.05 -9.44 -4.93
N GLY A 265 -14.23 -9.90 -3.69
CA GLY A 265 -14.28 -11.32 -3.33
C GLY A 265 -15.49 -12.08 -3.91
N SER A 266 -16.61 -11.40 -4.17
CA SER A 266 -17.74 -11.95 -4.95
C SER A 266 -17.52 -11.91 -6.47
N GLY A 267 -16.45 -11.28 -6.95
CA GLY A 267 -16.08 -11.25 -8.36
C GLY A 267 -15.52 -12.60 -8.83
N GLN A 268 -15.59 -12.84 -10.14
CA GLN A 268 -14.91 -13.95 -10.80
C GLN A 268 -13.41 -13.99 -10.49
N THR A 269 -12.83 -15.19 -10.43
CA THR A 269 -11.40 -15.41 -10.16
C THR A 269 -10.53 -14.75 -11.23
N SER A 270 -9.51 -14.00 -10.81
CA SER A 270 -8.44 -13.48 -11.65
C SER A 270 -7.11 -13.66 -10.94
N LEU A 271 -6.05 -13.95 -11.69
CA LEU A 271 -4.72 -14.17 -11.15
C LEU A 271 -3.64 -13.67 -12.11
N GLY A 272 -2.41 -13.59 -11.61
CA GLY A 272 -1.24 -13.29 -12.42
C GLY A 272 0.01 -13.91 -11.82
N ILE A 273 0.97 -14.20 -12.68
CA ILE A 273 2.27 -14.81 -12.35
C ILE A 273 3.35 -14.06 -13.13
N LYS A 274 4.38 -13.58 -12.42
CA LYS A 274 5.60 -13.01 -13.00
C LYS A 274 6.62 -14.13 -13.21
N ALA A 275 6.85 -14.48 -14.46
CA ALA A 275 7.92 -15.38 -14.87
C ALA A 275 9.27 -14.64 -14.95
N ALA A 276 10.37 -15.38 -15.11
CA ALA A 276 11.69 -14.81 -15.32
C ALA A 276 11.76 -13.96 -16.61
N ASN A 277 11.10 -14.39 -17.67
CA ASN A 277 11.12 -13.77 -19.01
C ASN A 277 9.85 -12.98 -19.39
N GLY A 278 8.83 -12.90 -18.51
CA GLY A 278 7.54 -12.26 -18.84
C GLY A 278 6.52 -12.23 -17.71
N VAL A 279 5.28 -11.86 -18.03
CA VAL A 279 4.15 -11.89 -17.07
C VAL A 279 2.91 -12.44 -17.76
N VAL A 280 2.20 -13.35 -17.08
CA VAL A 280 0.85 -13.79 -17.44
C VAL A 280 -0.17 -13.22 -16.46
N ILE A 281 -1.32 -12.79 -16.97
CA ILE A 281 -2.56 -12.53 -16.22
C ILE A 281 -3.70 -13.34 -16.84
N ALA A 282 -4.46 -14.06 -16.01
CA ALA A 282 -5.51 -14.95 -16.45
C ALA A 282 -6.79 -14.75 -15.60
N THR A 283 -7.96 -15.00 -16.17
CA THR A 283 -9.24 -14.78 -15.48
C THR A 283 -10.38 -15.62 -16.03
N GLU A 284 -11.35 -15.95 -15.19
CA GLU A 284 -12.61 -16.56 -15.63
C GLU A 284 -13.48 -15.56 -16.41
N LYS A 285 -14.12 -16.04 -17.48
CA LYS A 285 -15.07 -15.34 -18.33
C LYS A 285 -16.43 -16.06 -18.34
N LYS A 286 -17.04 -16.24 -17.16
CA LYS A 286 -18.38 -16.84 -17.02
C LYS A 286 -19.45 -15.85 -17.51
N LEU A 287 -19.96 -16.06 -18.73
CA LEU A 287 -21.08 -15.28 -19.28
C LEU A 287 -22.39 -15.61 -18.54
N PRO A 288 -23.33 -14.66 -18.39
CA PRO A 288 -24.59 -14.89 -17.69
C PRO A 288 -25.64 -15.63 -18.54
N SER A 289 -25.44 -15.69 -19.87
CA SER A 289 -26.29 -16.40 -20.82
C SER A 289 -25.54 -16.58 -22.15
N ILE A 290 -25.86 -17.65 -22.89
CA ILE A 290 -25.41 -17.88 -24.27
C ILE A 290 -25.90 -16.81 -25.26
N LEU A 291 -26.86 -15.97 -24.84
CA LEU A 291 -27.38 -14.84 -25.61
C LEU A 291 -26.50 -13.58 -25.51
N VAL A 292 -25.44 -13.61 -24.71
CA VAL A 292 -24.45 -12.52 -24.63
C VAL A 292 -23.32 -12.78 -25.61
N ASP A 293 -23.10 -11.83 -26.52
CA ASP A 293 -21.94 -11.82 -27.41
C ASP A 293 -20.63 -11.81 -26.58
N GLU A 294 -19.86 -12.89 -26.68
CA GLU A 294 -18.62 -13.09 -25.92
C GLU A 294 -17.54 -12.06 -26.27
N THR A 295 -17.58 -11.44 -27.46
CA THR A 295 -16.64 -10.39 -27.87
C THR A 295 -16.91 -9.06 -27.16
N SER A 296 -18.16 -8.82 -26.74
CA SER A 296 -18.59 -7.61 -26.04
C SER A 296 -18.12 -7.52 -24.58
N VAL A 297 -17.73 -8.66 -24.00
CA VAL A 297 -17.25 -8.78 -22.61
C VAL A 297 -15.74 -9.04 -22.63
N GLN A 298 -14.95 -8.01 -22.33
CA GLN A 298 -13.49 -8.11 -22.15
C GLN A 298 -13.11 -7.75 -20.72
N LYS A 299 -12.42 -8.66 -20.04
CA LYS A 299 -11.89 -8.46 -18.68
C LYS A 299 -10.41 -8.12 -18.67
N ILE A 300 -9.65 -8.63 -19.63
CA ILE A 300 -8.25 -8.26 -19.87
C ILE A 300 -8.20 -7.14 -20.90
N GLN A 301 -7.45 -6.07 -20.63
CA GLN A 301 -7.27 -4.95 -21.58
C GLN A 301 -5.87 -4.32 -21.52
N ALA A 302 -5.34 -3.92 -22.67
CA ALA A 302 -4.12 -3.12 -22.77
C ALA A 302 -4.34 -1.67 -22.28
N LEU A 303 -3.43 -1.15 -21.45
CA LEU A 303 -3.36 0.27 -21.03
C LEU A 303 -2.37 1.05 -21.90
N THR A 304 -1.27 0.41 -22.29
CA THR A 304 -0.26 0.85 -23.28
C THR A 304 0.18 -0.38 -24.08
N PRO A 305 1.01 -0.25 -25.15
CA PRO A 305 1.59 -1.40 -25.81
C PRO A 305 2.31 -2.35 -24.84
N ASN A 306 2.95 -1.83 -23.80
CA ASN A 306 3.75 -2.60 -22.83
C ASN A 306 3.09 -2.86 -21.45
N ILE A 307 1.80 -2.56 -21.29
CA ILE A 307 1.08 -2.76 -20.01
C ILE A 307 -0.34 -3.25 -20.28
N GLY A 308 -0.71 -4.37 -19.68
CA GLY A 308 -2.07 -4.88 -19.58
C GLY A 308 -2.65 -4.81 -18.17
N VAL A 309 -3.97 -4.98 -18.07
CA VAL A 309 -4.68 -5.05 -16.79
C VAL A 309 -5.84 -6.04 -16.85
N VAL A 310 -6.08 -6.75 -15.74
CA VAL A 310 -7.29 -7.55 -15.47
C VAL A 310 -7.88 -7.15 -14.11
N TYR A 311 -9.12 -7.52 -13.82
CA TYR A 311 -9.82 -7.14 -12.59
C TYR A 311 -10.72 -8.25 -12.03
N SER A 312 -10.99 -8.15 -10.73
CA SER A 312 -12.10 -8.84 -10.06
C SER A 312 -12.99 -7.83 -9.32
N GLY A 313 -14.31 -8.00 -9.43
CA GLY A 313 -15.32 -7.09 -8.86
C GLY A 313 -16.23 -6.46 -9.93
N MET A 314 -16.51 -5.15 -9.81
CA MET A 314 -17.45 -4.40 -10.64
C MET A 314 -16.89 -3.99 -12.02
N GLY A 315 -17.34 -4.64 -13.09
CA GLY A 315 -16.95 -4.32 -14.47
C GLY A 315 -17.16 -2.85 -14.94
N PRO A 316 -18.20 -2.12 -14.50
CA PRO A 316 -18.34 -0.69 -14.82
C PRO A 316 -17.21 0.17 -14.23
N ASP A 317 -16.80 -0.11 -12.98
CA ASP A 317 -15.72 0.58 -12.27
C ASP A 317 -14.36 0.34 -12.96
N PHE A 318 -14.11 -0.90 -13.38
CA PHE A 318 -12.93 -1.26 -14.18
C PHE A 318 -12.81 -0.39 -15.43
N ARG A 319 -13.89 -0.22 -16.21
CA ARG A 319 -13.88 0.62 -17.42
C ARG A 319 -13.54 2.09 -17.13
N VAL A 320 -13.93 2.62 -15.96
CA VAL A 320 -13.55 3.97 -15.52
C VAL A 320 -12.06 4.05 -15.22
N LEU A 321 -11.51 3.06 -14.50
CA LEU A 321 -10.08 3.01 -14.17
C LEU A 321 -9.20 2.79 -15.41
N VAL A 322 -9.60 1.93 -16.34
CA VAL A 322 -8.95 1.76 -17.65
C VAL A 322 -8.92 3.09 -18.41
N ARG A 323 -10.05 3.81 -18.49
CA ARG A 323 -10.10 5.12 -19.18
C ARG A 323 -9.22 6.18 -18.51
N LYS A 324 -9.19 6.25 -17.17
CA LYS A 324 -8.31 7.16 -16.43
C LYS A 324 -6.82 6.80 -16.64
N SER A 325 -6.47 5.52 -16.52
CA SER A 325 -5.09 5.04 -16.65
C SER A 325 -4.54 5.22 -18.07
N ARG A 326 -5.32 4.88 -19.12
CA ARG A 326 -4.97 5.18 -20.53
C ARG A 326 -4.72 6.68 -20.74
N LYS A 327 -5.53 7.56 -20.12
CA LYS A 327 -5.33 9.02 -20.20
C LYS A 327 -4.02 9.45 -19.52
N GLN A 328 -3.72 8.94 -18.32
CA GLN A 328 -2.49 9.23 -17.59
C GLN A 328 -1.25 8.78 -18.38
N ALA A 329 -1.28 7.56 -18.95
CA ALA A 329 -0.21 7.04 -19.81
C ALA A 329 0.03 7.91 -21.07
N GLN A 330 -1.05 8.35 -21.73
CA GLN A 330 -0.93 9.24 -22.89
C GLN A 330 -0.49 10.67 -22.54
N GLN A 331 -0.79 11.16 -21.33
CA GLN A 331 -0.23 12.42 -20.82
C GLN A 331 1.27 12.31 -20.56
N TYR A 332 1.73 11.18 -20.03
CA TYR A 332 3.16 10.87 -19.85
C TYR A 332 3.88 10.79 -21.21
N TYR A 333 3.39 9.96 -22.14
CA TYR A 333 3.96 9.81 -23.48
C TYR A 333 4.00 11.14 -24.25
N ARG A 334 2.97 11.98 -24.14
CA ARG A 334 2.97 13.31 -24.78
C ARG A 334 4.10 14.21 -24.26
N LEU A 335 4.47 14.10 -22.98
CA LEU A 335 5.50 14.91 -22.34
C LEU A 335 6.91 14.35 -22.57
N TYR A 336 7.13 13.06 -22.29
CA TYR A 336 8.46 12.44 -22.28
C TYR A 336 8.85 11.72 -23.58
N LYS A 337 7.88 11.44 -24.47
CA LYS A 337 8.02 10.63 -25.72
C LYS A 337 8.31 9.14 -25.51
N GLU A 338 8.34 8.70 -24.26
CA GLU A 338 8.55 7.31 -23.85
C GLU A 338 7.27 6.72 -23.25
N HIS A 339 7.12 5.40 -23.30
CA HIS A 339 6.02 4.72 -22.60
C HIS A 339 6.19 4.86 -21.09
N ILE A 340 5.07 4.98 -20.37
CA ILE A 340 5.08 5.14 -18.92
C ILE A 340 5.62 3.86 -18.26
N PRO A 341 6.59 3.95 -17.32
CA PRO A 341 7.03 2.79 -16.54
C PRO A 341 5.88 2.15 -15.76
N VAL A 342 5.89 0.82 -15.63
CA VAL A 342 4.78 0.04 -15.03
C VAL A 342 4.51 0.52 -13.60
N THR A 343 5.55 0.59 -12.78
CA THR A 343 5.52 1.16 -11.42
C THR A 343 4.88 2.56 -11.39
N GLN A 344 5.15 3.42 -12.36
CA GLN A 344 4.65 4.79 -12.36
C GLN A 344 3.16 4.84 -12.76
N LEU A 345 2.70 4.04 -13.73
CA LEU A 345 1.28 3.95 -14.04
C LEU A 345 0.48 3.40 -12.85
N VAL A 346 0.98 2.34 -12.20
CA VAL A 346 0.39 1.76 -10.98
C VAL A 346 0.20 2.81 -9.88
N ARG A 347 1.20 3.67 -9.63
CA ARG A 347 1.14 4.76 -8.62
C ARG A 347 0.09 5.83 -8.95
N GLU A 348 -0.17 6.07 -10.22
CA GLU A 348 -1.16 7.05 -10.70
C GLU A 348 -2.58 6.47 -10.72
N THR A 349 -2.75 5.18 -11.07
CA THR A 349 -4.02 4.44 -10.92
C THR A 349 -4.40 4.28 -9.44
N ALA A 350 -3.46 3.91 -8.58
CA ALA A 350 -3.69 3.77 -7.14
C ALA A 350 -4.03 5.11 -6.45
N ALA A 351 -3.44 6.22 -6.90
CA ALA A 351 -3.78 7.56 -6.43
C ALA A 351 -5.24 7.95 -6.79
N VAL A 352 -5.66 7.63 -8.01
CA VAL A 352 -7.06 7.78 -8.47
C VAL A 352 -8.03 6.93 -7.64
N MET A 353 -7.64 5.73 -7.22
CA MET A 353 -8.48 4.89 -6.35
C MET A 353 -8.54 5.45 -4.92
N GLN A 354 -7.40 5.91 -4.37
CA GLN A 354 -7.34 6.52 -3.03
C GLN A 354 -8.14 7.84 -2.94
N GLU A 355 -8.13 8.67 -3.99
CA GLU A 355 -8.96 9.88 -4.14
C GLU A 355 -10.45 9.59 -3.87
N PHE A 356 -10.96 8.44 -4.35
CA PHE A 356 -12.33 7.98 -4.17
C PHE A 356 -12.61 7.34 -2.78
N THR A 357 -11.60 7.32 -1.90
CA THR A 357 -11.72 6.99 -0.46
C THR A 357 -11.65 8.22 0.45
N GLN A 358 -11.33 9.40 -0.10
CA GLN A 358 -11.19 10.66 0.66
C GLN A 358 -12.08 11.80 0.14
N SER A 359 -12.70 11.68 -1.04
CA SER A 359 -13.52 12.75 -1.64
C SER A 359 -15.01 12.51 -1.42
N GLY A 360 -15.72 13.47 -0.84
CA GLY A 360 -17.15 13.39 -0.53
C GLY A 360 -18.04 13.22 -1.76
N GLY A 361 -19.21 12.60 -1.57
CA GLY A 361 -20.18 12.37 -2.64
C GLY A 361 -19.88 11.20 -3.57
N VAL A 362 -18.71 10.57 -3.48
CA VAL A 362 -18.37 9.32 -4.20
C VAL A 362 -18.19 8.13 -3.25
N ARG A 363 -18.09 6.92 -3.82
CA ARG A 363 -17.72 5.68 -3.12
C ARG A 363 -16.36 5.17 -3.62
N PRO A 364 -15.64 4.34 -2.84
CA PRO A 364 -14.50 3.59 -3.35
C PRO A 364 -14.88 2.74 -4.58
N PHE A 365 -13.88 2.44 -5.41
CA PHE A 365 -14.06 1.54 -6.57
C PHE A 365 -14.26 0.10 -6.08
N GLY A 366 -15.28 -0.58 -6.59
CA GLY A 366 -15.61 -1.97 -6.25
C GLY A 366 -14.78 -3.00 -7.03
N VAL A 367 -13.49 -2.73 -7.25
CA VAL A 367 -12.56 -3.59 -8.01
C VAL A 367 -11.17 -3.58 -7.39
N SER A 368 -10.52 -4.74 -7.42
CA SER A 368 -9.06 -4.82 -7.42
C SER A 368 -8.57 -5.10 -8.84
N LEU A 369 -7.37 -4.63 -9.16
CA LEU A 369 -6.71 -4.77 -10.46
C LEU A 369 -5.44 -5.61 -10.31
N LEU A 370 -5.14 -6.45 -11.30
CA LEU A 370 -3.77 -6.92 -11.55
C LEU A 370 -3.26 -6.24 -12.81
N ILE A 371 -2.19 -5.46 -12.68
CA ILE A 371 -1.52 -4.74 -13.76
C ILE A 371 -0.23 -5.50 -14.07
N ALA A 372 -0.09 -5.95 -15.31
CA ALA A 372 1.07 -6.69 -15.82
C ALA A 372 1.77 -5.84 -16.88
N GLY A 373 3.09 -5.78 -16.85
CA GLY A 373 3.85 -5.03 -17.86
C GLY A 373 5.33 -5.39 -17.89
N TYR A 374 6.03 -4.83 -18.86
CA TYR A 374 7.47 -4.98 -19.04
C TYR A 374 8.07 -3.61 -19.39
N ASP A 375 9.09 -3.20 -18.65
CA ASP A 375 9.89 -2.01 -18.94
C ASP A 375 11.38 -2.29 -18.68
N ASP A 376 12.21 -1.25 -18.51
CA ASP A 376 13.65 -1.39 -18.31
C ASP A 376 14.04 -2.07 -16.97
N ASN A 377 13.08 -2.21 -16.05
CA ASN A 377 13.23 -2.98 -14.80
C ASN A 377 12.80 -4.46 -14.98
N GLY A 378 12.51 -4.90 -16.20
CA GLY A 378 12.05 -6.24 -16.51
C GLY A 378 10.54 -6.46 -16.33
N PRO A 379 10.09 -7.73 -16.20
CA PRO A 379 8.69 -8.06 -16.02
C PRO A 379 8.18 -7.61 -14.64
N GLN A 380 7.00 -7.00 -14.60
CA GLN A 380 6.38 -6.44 -13.40
C GLN A 380 4.90 -6.83 -13.30
N LEU A 381 4.51 -7.33 -12.12
CA LEU A 381 3.12 -7.64 -11.77
C LEU A 381 2.74 -6.89 -10.50
N TYR A 382 1.73 -6.03 -10.58
CA TYR A 382 1.22 -5.25 -9.45
C TYR A 382 -0.25 -5.56 -9.17
N GLN A 383 -0.60 -5.71 -7.90
CA GLN A 383 -2.00 -5.64 -7.47
C GLN A 383 -2.31 -4.20 -7.01
N VAL A 384 -3.51 -3.70 -7.34
CA VAL A 384 -4.05 -2.45 -6.80
C VAL A 384 -5.45 -2.72 -6.24
N ASP A 385 -5.70 -2.32 -4.99
CA ASP A 385 -6.94 -2.60 -4.26
C ASP A 385 -7.85 -1.35 -4.11
N PRO A 386 -9.15 -1.49 -3.79
CA PRO A 386 -10.11 -0.41 -3.56
C PRO A 386 -9.66 0.76 -2.68
N SER A 387 -8.66 0.55 -1.81
CA SER A 387 -8.05 1.54 -0.93
C SER A 387 -7.00 2.44 -1.58
N GLY A 388 -6.56 2.14 -2.80
CA GLY A 388 -5.29 2.64 -3.35
C GLY A 388 -4.05 2.07 -2.64
N SER A 389 -4.19 0.94 -1.93
CA SER A 389 -3.08 0.03 -1.69
C SER A 389 -2.61 -0.57 -3.02
N TYR A 390 -1.29 -0.66 -3.18
CA TYR A 390 -0.69 -1.42 -4.26
C TYR A 390 0.55 -2.15 -3.73
N PHE A 391 0.85 -3.29 -4.34
CA PHE A 391 1.99 -4.15 -4.01
C PHE A 391 2.52 -4.80 -5.28
N SER A 392 3.84 -4.97 -5.40
CA SER A 392 4.45 -5.85 -6.40
C SER A 392 4.28 -7.30 -5.95
N TRP A 393 4.01 -8.21 -6.89
CA TRP A 393 3.83 -9.63 -6.61
C TRP A 393 4.68 -10.50 -7.54
N LYS A 394 5.16 -11.61 -6.98
CA LYS A 394 5.71 -12.76 -7.70
C LYS A 394 4.58 -13.53 -8.38
N ALA A 395 3.52 -13.84 -7.63
CA ALA A 395 2.23 -14.28 -8.15
C ALA A 395 1.10 -13.78 -7.22
N SER A 396 -0.11 -13.57 -7.76
CA SER A 396 -1.28 -13.21 -6.93
C SER A 396 -2.58 -13.69 -7.56
N ALA A 397 -3.61 -13.79 -6.74
CA ALA A 397 -4.98 -14.10 -7.13
C ALA A 397 -5.96 -13.15 -6.40
N MET A 398 -7.14 -12.99 -6.97
CA MET A 398 -8.25 -12.16 -6.49
C MET A 398 -9.59 -12.68 -7.05
N GLY A 399 -10.72 -12.22 -6.50
CA GLY A 399 -12.03 -12.78 -6.77
C GLY A 399 -12.42 -13.87 -5.77
N LYS A 400 -13.42 -14.67 -6.14
CA LYS A 400 -13.80 -15.90 -5.43
C LYS A 400 -12.62 -16.86 -5.31
N ASN A 401 -12.65 -17.74 -4.33
CA ASN A 401 -11.66 -18.80 -4.11
C ASN A 401 -10.19 -18.32 -3.96
N VAL A 402 -9.96 -17.02 -3.75
CA VAL A 402 -8.62 -16.40 -3.63
C VAL A 402 -7.70 -17.09 -2.61
N SER A 403 -8.23 -17.56 -1.47
CA SER A 403 -7.46 -18.28 -0.47
C SER A 403 -6.86 -19.59 -1.03
N ASN A 404 -7.65 -20.36 -1.77
CA ASN A 404 -7.22 -21.62 -2.38
C ASN A 404 -6.24 -21.34 -3.53
N ALA A 405 -6.57 -20.38 -4.39
CA ALA A 405 -5.72 -19.97 -5.51
C ALA A 405 -4.33 -19.49 -5.02
N LYS A 406 -4.26 -18.66 -3.97
CA LYS A 406 -2.96 -18.27 -3.38
C LYS A 406 -2.24 -19.45 -2.74
N THR A 407 -2.93 -20.34 -2.03
CA THR A 407 -2.34 -21.56 -1.45
C THR A 407 -1.79 -22.52 -2.53
N PHE A 408 -2.36 -22.51 -3.73
CA PHE A 408 -1.88 -23.29 -4.87
C PHE A 408 -0.65 -22.63 -5.53
N LEU A 409 -0.69 -21.32 -5.75
CA LEU A 409 0.45 -20.54 -6.25
C LEU A 409 1.67 -20.62 -5.30
N GLU A 410 1.45 -20.52 -3.99
CA GLU A 410 2.51 -20.66 -2.95
C GLU A 410 3.18 -22.05 -2.93
N LYS A 411 2.61 -23.06 -3.60
CA LYS A 411 3.18 -24.41 -3.73
C LYS A 411 3.84 -24.70 -5.09
N ARG A 412 3.51 -23.94 -6.14
CA ARG A 412 3.98 -24.17 -7.52
C ARG A 412 4.90 -23.09 -8.07
N TYR A 413 4.88 -21.88 -7.51
CA TYR A 413 5.72 -20.78 -7.99
C TYR A 413 7.20 -21.02 -7.65
N THR A 414 8.07 -20.82 -8.64
CA THR A 414 9.53 -20.69 -8.48
C THR A 414 10.02 -19.41 -9.17
N GLU A 415 11.18 -18.89 -8.79
CA GLU A 415 11.70 -17.61 -9.33
C GLU A 415 12.33 -17.73 -10.73
N ASP A 416 12.65 -18.95 -11.13
CA ASP A 416 13.18 -19.37 -12.43
C ASP A 416 12.10 -19.88 -13.40
N MET A 417 10.82 -19.83 -13.01
CA MET A 417 9.69 -20.23 -13.85
C MET A 417 9.63 -19.39 -15.13
N GLU A 418 9.59 -20.05 -16.29
CA GLU A 418 9.41 -19.41 -17.60
C GLU A 418 7.92 -19.08 -17.86
N LEU A 419 7.65 -18.17 -18.79
CA LEU A 419 6.28 -17.68 -19.02
C LEU A 419 5.29 -18.78 -19.43
N ASP A 420 5.74 -19.79 -20.16
CA ASP A 420 4.85 -20.85 -20.65
C ASP A 420 4.48 -21.83 -19.52
N ASP A 421 5.42 -22.19 -18.63
CA ASP A 421 5.15 -22.85 -17.33
C ASP A 421 4.21 -22.02 -16.45
N ALA A 422 4.34 -20.70 -16.47
CA ALA A 422 3.45 -19.78 -15.77
C ALA A 422 2.03 -19.77 -16.38
N ILE A 423 1.88 -19.93 -17.70
CA ILE A 423 0.56 -20.07 -18.36
C ILE A 423 -0.10 -21.39 -17.94
N HIS A 424 0.62 -22.52 -17.97
CA HIS A 424 0.08 -23.80 -17.47
C HIS A 424 -0.30 -23.71 -15.98
N THR A 425 0.55 -23.11 -15.15
CA THR A 425 0.28 -22.90 -13.71
C THR A 425 -0.93 -21.97 -13.50
N ALA A 426 -1.11 -20.95 -14.34
CA ALA A 426 -2.28 -20.08 -14.33
C ALA A 426 -3.58 -20.84 -14.68
N ILE A 427 -3.56 -21.64 -15.75
CA ILE A 427 -4.69 -22.48 -16.17
C ILE A 427 -5.06 -23.48 -15.06
N LEU A 428 -4.09 -24.16 -14.47
CA LEU A 428 -4.31 -25.09 -13.36
C LEU A 428 -4.90 -24.38 -12.13
N THR A 429 -4.39 -23.20 -11.78
CA THR A 429 -4.92 -22.41 -10.65
C THR A 429 -6.36 -21.94 -10.90
N LEU A 430 -6.76 -21.73 -12.16
CA LEU A 430 -8.17 -21.52 -12.52
C LEU A 430 -8.98 -22.83 -12.45
N LYS A 431 -8.47 -23.97 -12.95
CA LYS A 431 -9.15 -25.29 -12.89
C LYS A 431 -9.55 -25.64 -11.45
N GLU A 432 -8.67 -25.43 -10.47
CA GLU A 432 -8.92 -25.62 -9.02
C GLU A 432 -10.09 -24.77 -8.45
N GLY A 433 -10.38 -23.61 -9.07
CA GLY A 433 -11.38 -22.65 -8.60
C GLY A 433 -12.68 -22.64 -9.41
N TYR A 434 -12.80 -23.48 -10.45
CA TYR A 434 -13.84 -23.37 -11.48
C TYR A 434 -15.00 -24.37 -11.29
N GLU A 435 -16.22 -23.90 -11.59
CA GLU A 435 -17.44 -24.71 -11.52
C GLU A 435 -17.79 -25.26 -12.91
N GLY A 436 -17.22 -26.42 -13.25
CA GLY A 436 -17.42 -27.10 -14.55
C GLY A 436 -16.11 -27.31 -15.30
N GLN A 437 -16.17 -27.46 -16.62
CA GLN A 437 -14.98 -27.55 -17.48
C GLN A 437 -14.51 -26.16 -17.93
N ILE A 438 -13.21 -25.91 -17.85
CA ILE A 438 -12.58 -24.74 -18.50
C ILE A 438 -12.47 -24.98 -20.00
N SER A 439 -12.64 -23.93 -20.80
CA SER A 439 -12.43 -23.93 -22.24
C SER A 439 -11.91 -22.58 -22.72
N SER A 440 -11.39 -22.54 -23.96
CA SER A 440 -10.88 -21.35 -24.67
C SER A 440 -11.80 -20.11 -24.64
N ASN A 441 -13.09 -20.30 -24.42
CA ASN A 441 -14.11 -19.24 -24.45
C ASN A 441 -14.57 -18.81 -23.06
N ASN A 442 -14.27 -19.57 -22.00
CA ASN A 442 -14.69 -19.29 -20.63
C ASN A 442 -13.56 -18.83 -19.69
N ILE A 443 -12.37 -18.60 -20.25
CA ILE A 443 -11.26 -17.86 -19.64
C ILE A 443 -10.72 -16.80 -20.61
N GLU A 444 -10.04 -15.78 -20.09
CA GLU A 444 -9.16 -14.90 -20.87
C GLU A 444 -7.73 -15.00 -20.31
N ILE A 445 -6.73 -15.01 -21.20
CA ILE A 445 -5.30 -14.98 -20.85
C ILE A 445 -4.64 -13.81 -21.57
N GLY A 446 -3.87 -13.01 -20.85
CA GLY A 446 -3.04 -11.94 -21.38
C GLY A 446 -1.59 -12.11 -20.95
N ILE A 447 -0.67 -11.87 -21.86
CA ILE A 447 0.76 -12.08 -21.67
C ILE A 447 1.58 -10.86 -22.11
N ILE A 448 2.79 -10.75 -21.59
CA ILE A 448 3.83 -9.86 -22.12
C ILE A 448 5.21 -10.51 -21.93
N ARG A 449 6.07 -10.41 -22.95
CA ARG A 449 7.45 -10.93 -22.95
C ARG A 449 8.44 -9.76 -23.03
N ALA A 450 9.73 -10.06 -23.20
CA ALA A 450 10.80 -9.08 -23.34
C ALA A 450 10.70 -8.18 -24.59
N ASP A 451 9.85 -8.53 -25.55
CA ASP A 451 9.41 -7.68 -26.67
C ASP A 451 8.69 -6.38 -26.22
N ARG A 452 8.16 -6.37 -24.99
CA ARG A 452 7.32 -5.32 -24.42
C ARG A 452 5.98 -5.14 -25.17
N GLU A 453 5.48 -6.19 -25.82
CA GLU A 453 4.14 -6.20 -26.43
C GLU A 453 3.15 -7.00 -25.57
N PHE A 454 2.19 -6.30 -24.96
CA PHE A 454 1.10 -6.91 -24.21
C PHE A 454 0.03 -7.44 -25.17
N LYS A 455 -0.15 -8.76 -25.17
CA LYS A 455 -1.08 -9.49 -26.05
C LYS A 455 -2.12 -10.23 -25.21
N VAL A 456 -3.40 -10.10 -25.59
CA VAL A 456 -4.45 -11.04 -25.16
C VAL A 456 -4.44 -12.22 -26.12
N LEU A 457 -4.37 -13.44 -25.60
CA LEU A 457 -4.35 -14.65 -26.41
C LEU A 457 -5.70 -14.90 -27.10
N SER A 458 -5.64 -15.43 -28.32
CA SER A 458 -6.83 -15.89 -29.05
C SER A 458 -7.38 -17.21 -28.46
N PRO A 459 -8.67 -17.54 -28.68
CA PRO A 459 -9.24 -18.81 -28.25
C PRO A 459 -8.48 -20.04 -28.78
N SER A 460 -7.89 -19.96 -29.97
CA SER A 460 -6.98 -20.98 -30.52
C SER A 460 -5.73 -21.18 -29.66
N GLU A 461 -4.99 -20.10 -29.37
CA GLU A 461 -3.76 -20.19 -28.56
C GLU A 461 -4.05 -20.66 -27.13
N ILE A 462 -5.21 -20.27 -26.56
CA ILE A 462 -5.66 -20.77 -25.25
C ILE A 462 -6.03 -22.26 -25.31
N LYS A 463 -6.55 -22.75 -26.44
CA LYS A 463 -6.87 -24.17 -26.63
C LYS A 463 -5.61 -25.02 -26.69
N ASP A 464 -4.56 -24.56 -27.37
CA ASP A 464 -3.28 -25.29 -27.45
C ASP A 464 -2.71 -25.51 -26.04
N PHE A 465 -2.62 -24.45 -25.22
CA PHE A 465 -2.23 -24.53 -23.81
C PHE A 465 -3.19 -25.31 -22.90
N LEU A 466 -4.42 -25.61 -23.34
CA LEU A 466 -5.37 -26.45 -22.58
C LEU A 466 -5.16 -27.94 -22.85
N GLU A 467 -4.82 -28.31 -24.09
CA GLU A 467 -4.53 -29.70 -24.49
C GLU A 467 -3.21 -30.21 -23.89
N GLU A 468 -2.28 -29.31 -23.56
CA GLU A 468 -1.05 -29.61 -22.81
C GLU A 468 -1.27 -29.72 -21.28
N VAL A 469 -2.50 -29.53 -20.79
CA VAL A 469 -2.87 -29.46 -19.36
C VAL A 469 -4.00 -30.45 -19.01
N GLU A 470 -4.22 -31.49 -19.83
CA GLU A 470 -5.07 -32.65 -19.55
C GLU A 470 -4.25 -33.93 -19.28
#